data_AF-A0A7S0E025-F1
#
_entry.id   AF-A0A7S0E025-F1
#
_cell.length_a   1.000
_cell.length_b   1.000
_cell.length_c   1.000
_cell.angle_alpha   90.00
_cell.angle_beta   90.00
_cell.angle_gamma   90.00
#
_symmetry.space_group_name_H-M   'P 1'
#
loop_
_entity.id
_entity.type
_entity.pdbx_description
1 polymer ?
#
loop_
_entity_poly.entity_id
_entity_poly.type
_entity_poly.pdbx_seq_one_letter_code
_entity_poly.pdbx_strand_id
1 'polypeptide(L)'
;DSIDAMLSGRERSRVKRNGMLMLLLLVTLDGACVVFIRESLAFVGLPRPQWTLSALLAALPSFSGDTVDVQLLFILRVLTISILAWVAVRVGQADLSSVKRKGDEGTVPITEPLLINAGPTASGPSCTCNGSSSHGPSCNGSSSHQNGGGVGGSGAGVGGGGGVGGGARKQAGHEVNTEHLESFRLKQAAEQRKNVLIAAVFIASTVSQCYVGIKCVSFVGVWPEHPEAMSVQGALMGLSVLFINIEAWLIKRLVNALTKEEGFFVPEFHPHPLFFADTLLHHCDMCRAKTKQSYRCQVCDFDVCPPCFNKKDKATGEGMLRGDKGLKPMETLKLSEYLKRGLKLARPEIPLFLLALCCVVGTASINLFLPNFQGKILDHVIEGRAACVPPPPPPPPP
;
A
#
# COMPACT_ATOMS: atom_id res chain seq x y z
N ASP A 1 -0.98 6.11 1.85
CA ASP A 1 0.47 6.26 2.08
C ASP A 1 0.92 5.74 3.45
N SER A 2 0.66 6.41 4.59
CA SER A 2 1.12 5.90 5.92
C SER A 2 0.58 4.50 6.29
N ILE A 3 -0.71 4.23 6.02
CA ILE A 3 -1.32 2.91 6.23
C ILE A 3 -0.71 1.87 5.28
N ASP A 4 -0.49 2.22 4.01
CA ASP A 4 0.09 1.29 3.02
C ASP A 4 1.55 0.97 3.35
N ALA A 5 2.31 1.94 3.87
CA ALA A 5 3.66 1.76 4.38
C ALA A 5 3.66 0.81 5.60
N MET A 6 2.77 1.03 6.57
CA MET A 6 2.58 0.14 7.73
C MET A 6 2.17 -1.28 7.34
N LEU A 7 1.37 -1.45 6.29
CA LEU A 7 0.99 -2.77 5.76
C LEU A 7 2.14 -3.41 4.99
N SER A 8 2.93 -2.63 4.25
CA SER A 8 4.03 -3.14 3.43
C SER A 8 5.25 -3.63 4.21
N GLY A 9 5.49 -3.09 5.41
CA GLY A 9 6.62 -3.49 6.27
C GLY A 9 6.36 -4.71 7.16
N ARG A 10 5.12 -5.23 7.22
CA ARG A 10 4.76 -6.39 8.05
C ARG A 10 4.68 -7.66 7.22
N GLU A 11 5.03 -8.79 7.84
CA GLU A 11 4.85 -10.12 7.26
C GLU A 11 3.45 -10.24 6.62
N ARG A 12 3.41 -10.70 5.36
CA ARG A 12 2.18 -10.85 4.55
C ARG A 12 1.06 -11.59 5.30
N SER A 13 1.44 -12.51 6.19
CA SER A 13 0.54 -13.24 7.09
C SER A 13 -0.24 -12.33 8.05
N ARG A 14 0.41 -11.31 8.64
CA ARG A 14 -0.22 -10.37 9.57
C ARG A 14 -1.16 -9.42 8.85
N VAL A 15 -0.77 -8.93 7.67
CA VAL A 15 -1.62 -8.10 6.82
C VAL A 15 -2.89 -8.85 6.44
N LYS A 16 -2.75 -10.10 5.98
CA LYS A 16 -3.87 -10.97 5.67
C LYS A 16 -4.79 -11.16 6.88
N ARG A 17 -4.24 -11.52 8.04
CA ARG A 17 -5.03 -11.75 9.26
C ARG A 17 -5.77 -10.50 9.71
N ASN A 18 -5.08 -9.37 9.81
CA ASN A 18 -5.68 -8.11 10.28
C ASN A 18 -6.73 -7.59 9.29
N GLY A 19 -6.45 -7.67 7.99
CA GLY A 19 -7.41 -7.28 6.95
C GLY A 19 -8.68 -8.13 6.99
N MET A 20 -8.55 -9.45 7.14
CA MET A 20 -9.69 -10.36 7.27
C MET A 20 -10.50 -10.09 8.55
N LEU A 21 -9.85 -9.80 9.68
CA LEU A 21 -10.53 -9.45 10.93
C LEU A 21 -11.32 -8.14 10.80
N MET A 22 -10.74 -7.11 10.18
CA MET A 22 -11.43 -5.84 9.93
C MET A 22 -12.64 -6.03 9.01
N LEU A 23 -12.49 -6.85 7.96
CA LEU A 23 -13.60 -7.15 7.05
C LEU A 23 -14.72 -7.92 7.77
N LEU A 24 -14.38 -8.93 8.57
CA LEU A 24 -15.35 -9.69 9.35
C LEU A 24 -16.12 -8.81 10.34
N LEU A 25 -15.41 -7.92 11.04
CA LEU A 25 -16.02 -6.96 11.96
C LEU A 25 -17.00 -6.05 11.21
N LEU A 26 -16.59 -5.51 10.06
CA LEU A 26 -17.43 -4.62 9.26
C LEU A 26 -18.68 -5.32 8.73
N VAL A 27 -18.55 -6.54 8.21
CA VAL A 27 -19.68 -7.36 7.74
C VAL A 27 -20.63 -7.67 8.88
N THR A 28 -20.11 -7.91 10.10
CA THR A 28 -20.93 -8.14 11.29
C THR A 28 -21.69 -6.88 11.69
N LEU A 29 -21.05 -5.71 11.67
CA LEU A 29 -21.69 -4.43 11.97
C LEU A 29 -22.77 -4.07 10.95
N ASP A 30 -22.53 -4.29 9.66
CA ASP A 30 -23.54 -4.07 8.64
C ASP A 30 -24.69 -5.07 8.74
N GLY A 31 -24.41 -6.35 9.00
CA GLY A 31 -25.45 -7.34 9.26
C GLY A 31 -26.32 -6.97 10.46
N ALA A 32 -25.71 -6.50 11.55
CA ALA A 32 -26.45 -5.98 12.71
C ALA A 32 -27.27 -4.74 12.35
N CYS A 33 -26.73 -3.82 11.55
CA CYS A 33 -27.45 -2.64 11.05
C CYS A 33 -28.71 -3.06 10.26
N VAL A 34 -28.57 -4.01 9.34
CA VAL A 34 -29.68 -4.53 8.53
C VAL A 34 -30.73 -5.27 9.36
N VAL A 35 -30.33 -5.96 10.43
CA VAL A 35 -31.27 -6.53 11.43
C VAL A 35 -32.01 -5.40 12.17
N PHE A 36 -31.29 -4.37 12.61
CA PHE A 36 -31.89 -3.21 13.30
C PHE A 36 -32.83 -2.38 12.42
N ILE A 37 -32.60 -2.30 11.11
CA ILE A 37 -33.53 -1.65 10.17
C ILE A 37 -34.92 -2.29 10.26
N ARG A 38 -34.99 -3.60 10.50
CA ARG A 38 -36.26 -4.32 10.64
C ARG A 38 -36.82 -4.27 12.05
N GLU A 39 -35.96 -4.43 13.05
CA GLU A 39 -36.34 -4.36 14.47
C GLU A 39 -36.66 -2.95 14.96
N SER A 40 -36.35 -1.90 14.20
CA SER A 40 -36.57 -0.52 14.62
C SER A 40 -38.03 -0.22 14.97
N LEU A 41 -38.99 -0.95 14.42
CA LEU A 41 -40.41 -0.85 14.79
C LEU A 41 -40.61 -1.17 16.29
N ALA A 42 -39.88 -2.16 16.82
CA ALA A 42 -39.94 -2.52 18.22
C ALA A 42 -39.41 -1.42 19.14
N PHE A 43 -38.43 -0.61 18.68
CA PHE A 43 -37.91 0.53 19.45
C PHE A 43 -38.92 1.66 19.58
N VAL A 44 -39.90 1.74 18.68
CA VAL A 44 -41.01 2.71 18.70
C VAL A 44 -42.27 2.12 19.35
N GLY A 45 -42.17 0.93 19.96
CA GLY A 45 -43.28 0.27 20.66
C GLY A 45 -44.30 -0.41 19.74
N LEU A 46 -43.99 -0.58 18.45
CA LEU A 46 -44.83 -1.31 17.50
C LEU A 46 -44.64 -2.84 17.61
N PRO A 47 -45.59 -3.64 17.10
CA PRO A 47 -45.47 -5.10 17.10
C PRO A 47 -44.17 -5.55 16.45
N ARG A 48 -43.47 -6.48 17.13
CA ARG A 48 -42.21 -7.02 16.60
C ARG A 48 -42.44 -7.79 15.30
N PRO A 49 -41.56 -7.65 14.31
CA PRO A 49 -41.62 -8.45 13.10
C PRO A 49 -41.41 -9.94 13.45
N GLN A 50 -42.13 -10.82 12.75
CA GLN A 50 -41.96 -12.26 12.93
C GLN A 50 -40.74 -12.75 12.14
N TRP A 51 -39.82 -13.44 12.81
CA TRP A 51 -38.62 -14.05 12.22
C TRP A 51 -38.82 -15.48 11.72
N THR A 52 -40.06 -15.96 11.66
CA THR A 52 -40.36 -17.30 11.14
C THR A 52 -40.08 -17.34 9.64
N LEU A 53 -39.47 -18.42 9.14
CA LEU A 53 -39.12 -18.55 7.73
C LEU A 53 -40.33 -18.34 6.81
N SER A 54 -41.51 -18.82 7.21
CA SER A 54 -42.76 -18.60 6.49
C SER A 54 -43.14 -17.13 6.40
N ALA A 55 -42.98 -16.34 7.48
CA ALA A 55 -43.24 -14.91 7.46
C ALA A 55 -42.20 -14.15 6.61
N LEU A 56 -40.93 -14.56 6.67
CA LEU A 56 -39.87 -14.01 5.81
C LEU A 56 -40.21 -14.20 4.32
N LEU A 57 -40.56 -15.43 3.93
CA LEU A 57 -40.89 -15.77 2.55
C LEU A 57 -42.17 -15.08 2.08
N ALA A 58 -43.18 -14.97 2.94
CA ALA A 58 -44.41 -14.25 2.64
C ALA A 58 -44.20 -12.74 2.45
N ALA A 59 -43.20 -12.15 3.11
CA ALA A 59 -42.88 -10.73 3.01
C ALA A 59 -41.99 -10.38 1.80
N LEU A 60 -41.29 -11.34 1.19
CA LEU A 60 -40.41 -11.10 0.03
C LEU A 60 -41.08 -10.38 -1.17
N PRO A 61 -42.34 -10.68 -1.54
CA PRO A 61 -43.00 -9.96 -2.64
C PRO A 61 -43.37 -8.51 -2.30
N SER A 62 -43.42 -8.16 -1.01
CA SER A 62 -43.83 -6.85 -0.53
C SER A 62 -42.66 -5.85 -0.56
N PHE A 63 -42.45 -5.22 -1.72
CA PHE A 63 -41.40 -4.22 -1.88
C PHE A 63 -41.64 -2.93 -1.07
N SER A 64 -42.87 -2.58 -0.69
CA SER A 64 -43.15 -1.34 0.03
C SER A 64 -43.43 -1.52 1.52
N GLY A 65 -43.73 -2.74 1.98
CA GLY A 65 -44.27 -3.00 3.32
C GLY A 65 -43.31 -3.63 4.32
N ASP A 66 -42.22 -4.28 3.90
CA ASP A 66 -41.22 -4.88 4.80
C ASP A 66 -39.80 -4.61 4.27
N THR A 67 -38.79 -4.86 5.09
CA THR A 67 -37.36 -4.66 4.79
C THR A 67 -36.60 -5.98 4.61
N VAL A 68 -37.31 -7.10 4.45
CA VAL A 68 -36.71 -8.44 4.20
C VAL A 68 -35.84 -8.46 2.96
N ASP A 69 -36.24 -7.73 1.92
CA ASP A 69 -35.48 -7.57 0.69
C ASP A 69 -34.12 -6.89 0.92
N VAL A 70 -34.01 -5.96 1.87
CA VAL A 70 -32.72 -5.38 2.29
C VAL A 70 -31.84 -6.42 2.99
N GLN A 71 -32.43 -7.33 3.77
CA GLN A 71 -31.72 -8.47 4.38
C GLN A 71 -31.22 -9.45 3.33
N LEU A 72 -32.07 -9.79 2.35
CA LEU A 72 -31.68 -10.64 1.23
C LEU A 72 -30.59 -9.99 0.39
N LEU A 73 -30.72 -8.69 0.10
CA LEU A 73 -29.70 -7.92 -0.62
C LEU A 73 -28.37 -7.96 0.12
N PHE A 74 -28.36 -7.78 1.44
CA PHE A 74 -27.14 -7.90 2.25
C PHE A 74 -26.45 -9.27 2.05
N ILE A 75 -27.20 -10.37 2.16
CA ILE A 75 -26.66 -11.72 1.97
C ILE A 75 -26.09 -11.89 0.56
N LEU A 76 -26.87 -11.54 -0.47
CA LEU A 76 -26.46 -11.66 -1.87
C LEU A 76 -25.23 -10.80 -2.16
N ARG A 77 -25.18 -9.58 -1.62
CA ARG A 77 -24.07 -8.64 -1.77
C ARG A 77 -22.80 -9.20 -1.13
N VAL A 78 -22.85 -9.62 0.13
CA VAL A 78 -21.69 -10.17 0.85
C VAL A 78 -21.16 -11.42 0.13
N LEU A 79 -22.03 -12.32 -0.32
CA LEU A 79 -21.62 -13.50 -1.10
C LEU A 79 -20.96 -13.11 -2.42
N THR A 80 -21.60 -12.24 -3.20
CA THR A 80 -21.10 -11.81 -4.51
C THR A 80 -19.74 -11.14 -4.39
N ILE A 81 -19.62 -10.19 -3.47
CA ILE A 81 -18.39 -9.46 -3.21
C ILE A 81 -17.29 -10.39 -2.70
N SER A 82 -17.60 -11.34 -1.81
CA SER A 82 -16.63 -12.33 -1.31
C SER A 82 -16.10 -13.24 -2.40
N ILE A 83 -16.97 -13.71 -3.30
CA ILE A 83 -16.58 -14.53 -4.45
C ILE A 83 -15.71 -13.71 -5.40
N LEU A 84 -16.13 -12.50 -5.78
CA LEU A 84 -15.36 -11.62 -6.66
C LEU A 84 -13.99 -11.29 -6.06
N ALA A 85 -13.91 -10.99 -4.77
CA ALA A 85 -12.65 -10.73 -4.08
C ALA A 85 -11.73 -11.96 -4.07
N TRP A 86 -12.28 -13.15 -3.81
CA TRP A 86 -11.52 -14.40 -3.86
C TRP A 86 -10.97 -14.69 -5.26
N VAL A 87 -11.80 -14.54 -6.30
CA VAL A 87 -11.36 -14.68 -7.69
C VAL A 87 -10.31 -13.62 -8.04
N ALA A 88 -10.48 -12.37 -7.59
CA ALA A 88 -9.52 -11.29 -7.84
C ALA A 88 -8.14 -11.60 -7.24
N VAL A 89 -8.10 -12.17 -6.03
CA VAL A 89 -6.84 -12.59 -5.40
C VAL A 89 -6.20 -13.73 -6.17
N ARG A 90 -6.98 -14.74 -6.61
CA ARG A 90 -6.46 -15.88 -7.39
C ARG A 90 -5.93 -15.47 -8.75
N VAL A 91 -6.68 -14.65 -9.49
CA VAL A 91 -6.34 -14.22 -10.85
C VAL A 91 -5.26 -13.14 -10.87
N GLY A 92 -5.18 -12.33 -9.80
CA GLY A 92 -4.14 -11.32 -9.61
C GLY A 92 -2.78 -11.89 -9.20
N GLN A 93 -2.70 -13.17 -8.81
CA GLN A 93 -1.43 -13.87 -8.62
C GLN A 93 -0.97 -14.42 -9.97
N ALA A 94 0.14 -13.88 -10.49
CA ALA A 94 0.75 -14.42 -11.70
C ALA A 94 1.29 -15.83 -11.43
N ASP A 95 0.87 -16.81 -12.24
CA ASP A 95 1.44 -18.16 -12.19
C ASP A 95 2.81 -18.17 -12.86
N LEU A 96 3.86 -18.15 -12.04
CA LEU A 96 5.26 -18.19 -12.47
C LEU A 96 5.81 -19.62 -12.58
N SER A 97 5.00 -20.64 -12.29
CA SER A 97 5.48 -22.04 -12.30
C SER A 97 5.82 -22.52 -13.71
N SER A 98 5.10 -22.03 -14.72
CA SER A 98 5.35 -22.32 -16.14
C SER A 98 6.67 -21.74 -16.64
N VAL A 99 7.06 -20.56 -16.14
CA VAL A 99 8.34 -19.92 -16.48
C VAL A 99 9.49 -20.69 -15.85
N LYS A 100 9.36 -21.12 -14.59
CA LYS A 100 10.42 -21.90 -13.89
C LYS A 100 10.73 -23.22 -14.63
N ARG A 101 9.71 -23.93 -15.14
CA ARG A 101 9.92 -25.20 -15.85
C ARG A 101 10.71 -25.08 -17.16
N LYS A 102 10.52 -23.99 -17.92
CA LYS A 102 11.25 -23.79 -19.18
C LYS A 102 12.74 -23.50 -18.98
N GLY A 103 13.12 -22.85 -17.88
CA GLY A 103 14.51 -22.56 -17.54
C GLY A 103 15.31 -23.83 -17.16
N ASP A 104 14.67 -24.79 -16.51
CA ASP A 104 15.30 -26.02 -16.04
C ASP A 104 15.57 -27.04 -17.17
N GLU A 105 14.84 -26.98 -18.29
CA GLU A 105 15.08 -27.87 -19.45
C GLU A 105 16.33 -27.49 -20.27
N GLY A 106 16.94 -26.32 -20.03
CA GLY A 106 18.06 -25.79 -20.81
C GLY A 106 19.36 -25.49 -20.05
N THR A 107 19.35 -25.54 -18.72
CA THR A 107 20.49 -25.03 -17.93
C THR A 107 20.78 -25.90 -16.69
N VAL A 108 22.06 -26.25 -16.51
CA VAL A 108 22.63 -26.88 -15.31
C VAL A 108 22.12 -26.15 -14.05
N PRO A 109 21.68 -26.85 -13.00
CA PRO A 109 20.94 -26.26 -11.88
C PRO A 109 21.72 -25.11 -11.25
N ILE A 110 21.24 -23.89 -11.47
CA ILE A 110 21.65 -22.72 -10.70
C ILE A 110 20.92 -22.84 -9.37
N THR A 111 21.71 -23.03 -8.32
CA THR A 111 21.31 -23.05 -6.91
C THR A 111 20.23 -22.02 -6.64
N GLU A 112 19.09 -22.50 -6.15
CA GLU A 112 17.92 -21.68 -5.81
C GLU A 112 18.31 -20.44 -4.99
N PRO A 113 17.62 -19.29 -5.16
CA PRO A 113 17.75 -18.20 -4.23
C PRO A 113 17.17 -18.68 -2.90
N LEU A 114 18.05 -19.07 -1.99
CA LEU A 114 17.77 -19.27 -0.58
C LEU A 114 16.95 -18.07 -0.09
N LEU A 115 15.66 -18.28 0.09
CA LEU A 115 14.83 -17.52 1.02
C LEU A 115 15.49 -17.68 2.39
N ILE A 116 16.39 -16.76 2.73
CA ILE A 116 16.99 -16.65 4.05
C ILE A 116 15.86 -16.25 5.01
N ASN A 117 15.21 -17.25 5.57
CA ASN A 117 14.51 -17.14 6.84
C ASN A 117 15.58 -16.89 7.92
N ALA A 118 15.89 -15.62 8.18
CA ALA A 118 16.67 -15.22 9.34
C ALA A 118 15.77 -15.31 10.59
N GLY A 119 15.64 -16.52 11.14
CA GLY A 119 15.22 -16.72 12.53
C GLY A 119 16.45 -16.73 13.45
N PRO A 120 16.45 -16.02 14.59
CA PRO A 120 17.57 -16.05 15.52
C PRO A 120 17.46 -17.30 16.42
N THR A 121 18.19 -18.35 16.10
CA THR A 121 18.53 -19.40 17.07
C THR A 121 20.01 -19.30 17.38
N ALA A 122 20.31 -18.57 18.45
CA ALA A 122 21.62 -18.57 19.09
C ALA A 122 21.76 -19.84 19.95
N SER A 123 22.64 -20.73 19.52
CA SER A 123 23.35 -21.68 20.39
C SER A 123 24.66 -22.02 19.67
N GLY A 124 25.79 -21.71 20.32
CA GLY A 124 27.15 -21.77 19.76
C GLY A 124 27.63 -23.18 19.36
N PRO A 125 28.91 -23.34 19.00
CA PRO A 125 29.94 -23.30 20.05
C PRO A 125 31.24 -22.55 19.71
N SER A 126 31.88 -22.19 20.81
CA SER A 126 33.28 -21.79 21.06
C SER A 126 34.32 -22.44 20.13
N CYS A 127 35.25 -21.62 19.64
CA CYS A 127 36.60 -22.06 19.27
C CYS A 127 37.60 -21.17 20.02
N THR A 128 38.22 -21.76 21.04
CA THR A 128 39.37 -21.26 21.78
C THR A 128 40.65 -21.44 20.96
N CYS A 129 41.44 -20.38 20.82
CA CYS A 129 42.84 -20.48 20.44
C CYS A 129 43.69 -19.76 21.50
N ASN A 130 44.45 -20.57 22.25
CA ASN A 130 45.49 -20.17 23.19
C ASN A 130 46.82 -19.93 22.45
N GLY A 131 47.73 -19.18 23.10
CA GLY A 131 49.01 -18.66 22.58
C GLY A 131 50.08 -19.69 22.20
N SER A 132 51.36 -19.36 21.98
CA SER A 132 52.17 -18.19 22.35
C SER A 132 53.58 -18.34 21.73
N SER A 133 54.38 -17.26 21.77
CA SER A 133 55.88 -17.18 21.68
C SER A 133 56.54 -17.45 20.30
N SER A 134 57.62 -16.80 19.85
CA SER A 134 58.68 -15.97 20.46
C SER A 134 59.51 -15.21 19.38
N HIS A 135 60.30 -14.23 19.84
CA HIS A 135 61.50 -13.58 19.25
C HIS A 135 61.37 -12.34 18.32
N GLY A 136 61.91 -11.20 18.81
CA GLY A 136 62.33 -10.01 18.01
C GLY A 136 63.80 -10.10 17.55
N PRO A 137 64.59 -9.00 17.38
CA PRO A 137 64.27 -7.55 17.36
C PRO A 137 65.01 -6.74 16.23
N SER A 138 64.90 -5.40 16.27
CA SER A 138 65.73 -4.35 15.58
C SER A 138 65.34 -4.05 14.11
N CYS A 139 65.29 -2.81 13.60
CA CYS A 139 66.27 -1.70 13.67
C CYS A 139 65.65 -0.30 13.56
N ASN A 140 66.38 0.69 14.10
CA ASN A 140 66.26 2.15 13.96
C ASN A 140 66.39 2.67 12.51
N GLY A 141 65.84 3.87 12.27
CA GLY A 141 66.17 4.72 11.13
C GLY A 141 65.50 6.09 11.22
N SER A 142 66.26 7.08 11.69
CA SER A 142 65.87 8.48 11.93
C SER A 142 66.00 9.38 10.70
N SER A 143 65.37 10.57 10.76
CA SER A 143 65.75 11.87 10.12
C SER A 143 65.66 11.99 8.58
N SER A 144 65.45 13.12 7.91
CA SER A 144 64.91 14.50 8.11
C SER A 144 65.30 15.28 6.83
N HIS A 145 64.64 16.42 6.51
CA HIS A 145 64.95 17.38 5.42
C HIS A 145 64.55 16.96 3.97
N GLN A 146 64.09 17.82 3.04
CA GLN A 146 64.08 19.28 2.92
C GLN A 146 63.07 19.77 1.84
N ASN A 147 62.86 21.10 1.85
CA ASN A 147 62.03 22.01 1.04
C ASN A 147 62.10 21.98 -0.51
N GLY A 148 61.08 22.60 -1.11
CA GLY A 148 61.09 23.32 -2.41
C GLY A 148 59.90 22.92 -3.30
N GLY A 149 58.97 23.74 -3.77
CA GLY A 149 58.96 25.20 -4.00
C GLY A 149 59.39 25.53 -5.43
N GLY A 150 58.48 25.56 -6.42
CA GLY A 150 58.77 26.20 -7.71
C GLY A 150 57.95 25.77 -8.95
N VAL A 151 57.05 26.68 -9.38
CA VAL A 151 56.84 27.20 -10.76
C VAL A 151 56.66 26.26 -11.96
N GLY A 152 55.46 26.36 -12.56
CA GLY A 152 55.18 26.70 -13.97
C GLY A 152 55.98 26.06 -15.11
N GLY A 153 55.28 25.36 -15.99
CA GLY A 153 55.81 24.96 -17.30
C GLY A 153 54.71 24.45 -18.24
N SER A 154 54.16 25.35 -19.05
CA SER A 154 53.41 25.02 -20.26
C SER A 154 54.34 24.31 -21.24
N GLY A 155 53.97 23.11 -21.66
CA GLY A 155 54.69 22.34 -22.68
C GLY A 155 53.70 21.64 -23.59
N ALA A 156 53.44 22.26 -24.74
CA ALA A 156 52.85 21.58 -25.89
C ALA A 156 53.85 20.53 -26.41
N GLY A 157 53.42 19.28 -26.50
CA GLY A 157 54.20 18.17 -27.02
C GLY A 157 53.32 17.28 -27.88
N VAL A 158 53.44 17.48 -29.20
CA VAL A 158 52.89 16.62 -30.26
C VAL A 158 53.78 15.40 -30.44
N GLY A 159 53.16 14.24 -30.69
CA GLY A 159 53.80 12.98 -31.09
C GLY A 159 53.59 11.90 -30.04
N GLY A 160 53.09 10.70 -30.31
CA GLY A 160 52.86 10.01 -31.56
C GLY A 160 53.03 8.52 -31.26
N GLY A 161 52.10 7.68 -31.73
CA GLY A 161 52.36 6.26 -31.96
C GLY A 161 51.97 5.29 -30.83
N GLY A 162 51.18 4.29 -31.23
CA GLY A 162 51.43 2.91 -30.83
C GLY A 162 50.65 2.41 -29.63
N GLY A 163 49.51 1.77 -29.87
CA GLY A 163 48.84 1.00 -28.83
C GLY A 163 47.43 0.57 -29.19
N VAL A 164 47.25 -0.07 -30.35
CA VAL A 164 46.04 -0.82 -30.68
C VAL A 164 45.97 -2.04 -29.76
N GLY A 165 45.57 -1.80 -28.52
CA GLY A 165 45.04 -2.80 -27.59
C GLY A 165 43.52 -2.79 -27.72
N GLY A 166 43.01 -3.05 -28.93
CA GLY A 166 41.61 -3.30 -29.20
C GLY A 166 41.20 -4.63 -28.57
N GLY A 167 41.27 -4.72 -27.23
CA GLY A 167 40.58 -5.73 -26.48
C GLY A 167 39.12 -5.54 -26.81
N ALA A 168 38.59 -6.42 -27.64
CA ALA A 168 37.17 -6.61 -27.84
C ALA A 168 36.57 -6.76 -26.43
N ARG A 169 36.10 -5.64 -25.87
CA ARG A 169 35.28 -5.60 -24.69
C ARG A 169 34.02 -6.32 -25.13
N LYS A 170 34.01 -7.64 -24.97
CA LYS A 170 32.82 -8.49 -25.08
C LYS A 170 31.73 -7.68 -24.42
N GLN A 171 30.80 -7.17 -25.22
CA GLN A 171 29.59 -6.53 -24.73
C GLN A 171 28.87 -7.65 -23.98
N ALA A 172 29.20 -7.79 -22.70
CA ALA A 172 28.67 -8.82 -21.83
C ALA A 172 27.17 -8.57 -21.74
N GLY A 173 26.41 -9.43 -22.43
CA GLY A 173 24.96 -9.62 -22.36
C GLY A 173 24.16 -8.38 -22.02
N HIS A 174 23.88 -7.54 -23.01
CA HIS A 174 22.90 -6.46 -22.88
C HIS A 174 21.45 -7.01 -22.78
N GLU A 175 21.27 -8.31 -23.03
CA GLU A 175 19.98 -8.95 -23.15
C GLU A 175 19.46 -9.35 -21.77
N VAL A 176 18.28 -8.80 -21.41
CA VAL A 176 17.51 -9.27 -20.26
C VAL A 176 17.22 -10.74 -20.44
N ASN A 177 17.44 -11.53 -19.39
CA ASN A 177 17.02 -12.94 -19.40
C ASN A 177 15.53 -12.99 -19.75
N THR A 178 15.20 -13.67 -20.85
CA THR A 178 13.87 -13.70 -21.47
C THR A 178 12.77 -14.05 -20.45
N GLU A 179 13.10 -14.83 -19.42
CA GLU A 179 12.26 -15.20 -18.28
C GLU A 179 11.75 -13.99 -17.48
N HIS A 180 12.57 -12.96 -17.26
CA HIS A 180 12.17 -11.75 -16.54
C HIS A 180 11.15 -10.92 -17.34
N LEU A 181 11.29 -10.93 -18.66
CA LEU A 181 10.41 -10.23 -19.58
C LEU A 181 9.06 -10.96 -19.71
N GLU A 182 9.08 -12.29 -19.80
CA GLU A 182 7.87 -13.14 -19.79
C GLU A 182 7.12 -13.01 -18.45
N SER A 183 7.83 -13.09 -17.32
CA SER A 183 7.22 -12.92 -16.00
C SER A 183 6.61 -11.52 -15.80
N PHE A 184 7.24 -10.46 -16.31
CA PHE A 184 6.66 -9.11 -16.31
C PHE A 184 5.35 -9.03 -17.10
N ARG A 185 5.32 -9.60 -18.31
CA ARG A 185 4.09 -9.63 -19.14
C ARG A 185 2.96 -10.40 -18.45
N LEU A 186 3.27 -11.54 -17.84
CA LEU A 186 2.30 -12.35 -17.09
C LEU A 186 1.73 -11.59 -15.89
N LYS A 187 2.58 -10.84 -15.17
CA LYS A 187 2.18 -9.96 -14.06
C LYS A 187 1.29 -8.81 -14.53
N GLN A 188 1.65 -8.15 -15.62
CA GLN A 188 0.83 -7.07 -16.20
C GLN A 188 -0.56 -7.58 -16.62
N ALA A 189 -0.64 -8.76 -17.23
CA ALA A 189 -1.92 -9.40 -17.56
C ALA A 189 -2.73 -9.76 -16.31
N ALA A 190 -2.07 -10.29 -15.26
CA ALA A 190 -2.72 -10.58 -13.98
C ALA A 190 -3.26 -9.31 -13.31
N GLU A 191 -2.52 -8.19 -13.37
CA GLU A 191 -2.96 -6.90 -12.86
C GLU A 191 -4.18 -6.35 -13.61
N GLN A 192 -4.19 -6.44 -14.94
CA GLN A 192 -5.36 -6.04 -15.74
C GLN A 192 -6.61 -6.84 -15.35
N ARG A 193 -6.49 -8.16 -15.25
CA ARG A 193 -7.62 -9.03 -14.85
C ARG A 193 -8.10 -8.74 -13.42
N LYS A 194 -7.17 -8.52 -12.49
CA LYS A 194 -7.47 -8.08 -11.11
C LYS A 194 -8.26 -6.76 -11.13
N ASN A 195 -7.84 -5.78 -11.93
CA ASN A 195 -8.49 -4.47 -11.99
C ASN A 195 -9.93 -4.56 -12.54
N VAL A 196 -10.17 -5.44 -13.53
CA VAL A 196 -11.54 -5.73 -14.01
C VAL A 196 -12.42 -6.29 -12.90
N LEU A 197 -11.90 -7.21 -12.08
CA LEU A 197 -12.66 -7.78 -10.96
C LEU A 197 -12.90 -6.76 -9.83
N ILE A 198 -11.94 -5.88 -9.54
CA ILE A 198 -12.13 -4.76 -8.60
C ILE A 198 -13.22 -3.81 -9.12
N ALA A 199 -13.26 -3.53 -10.43
CA ALA A 199 -14.32 -2.74 -11.04
C ALA A 199 -15.69 -3.43 -10.92
N ALA A 200 -15.76 -4.76 -11.07
CA ALA A 200 -16.98 -5.52 -10.86
C ALA A 200 -17.49 -5.44 -9.40
N VAL A 201 -16.58 -5.51 -8.40
CA VAL A 201 -16.94 -5.28 -6.98
C VAL A 201 -17.54 -3.89 -6.80
N PHE A 202 -16.93 -2.86 -7.39
CA PHE A 202 -17.45 -1.50 -7.31
C PHE A 202 -18.86 -1.37 -7.91
N ILE A 203 -19.11 -1.99 -9.07
CA ILE A 203 -20.44 -1.98 -9.71
C ILE A 203 -21.47 -2.70 -8.82
N ALA A 204 -21.15 -3.88 -8.29
CA ALA A 204 -22.04 -4.63 -7.41
C ALA A 204 -22.40 -3.85 -6.13
N SER A 205 -21.41 -3.19 -5.52
CA SER A 205 -21.62 -2.29 -4.38
C SER A 205 -22.51 -1.10 -4.76
N THR A 206 -22.27 -0.48 -5.91
CA THR A 206 -23.06 0.67 -6.39
C THR A 206 -24.52 0.29 -6.63
N VAL A 207 -24.78 -0.83 -7.30
CA VAL A 207 -26.15 -1.35 -7.52
C VAL A 207 -26.86 -1.58 -6.19
N SER A 208 -26.16 -2.16 -5.20
CA SER A 208 -26.71 -2.37 -3.86
C SER A 208 -27.06 -1.05 -3.16
N GLN A 209 -26.20 -0.03 -3.26
CA GLN A 209 -26.46 1.30 -2.70
C GLN A 209 -27.66 1.97 -3.38
N CYS A 210 -27.76 1.90 -4.70
CA CYS A 210 -28.91 2.41 -5.44
C CYS A 210 -30.20 1.72 -5.01
N TYR A 211 -30.18 0.39 -4.83
CA TYR A 211 -31.34 -0.35 -4.36
C TYR A 211 -31.78 0.12 -2.96
N VAL A 212 -30.85 0.21 -2.00
CA VAL A 212 -31.15 0.71 -0.64
C VAL A 212 -31.69 2.14 -0.69
N GLY A 213 -31.15 2.99 -1.57
CA GLY A 213 -31.65 4.36 -1.78
C GLY A 213 -33.07 4.41 -2.34
N ILE A 214 -33.37 3.61 -3.38
CA ILE A 214 -34.73 3.50 -3.95
C ILE A 214 -35.69 2.99 -2.88
N LYS A 215 -35.28 1.97 -2.12
CA LYS A 215 -36.06 1.43 -1.01
C LYS A 215 -36.34 2.49 0.05
N CYS A 216 -35.35 3.28 0.44
CA CYS A 216 -35.49 4.36 1.41
C CYS A 216 -36.53 5.41 0.99
N VAL A 217 -36.69 5.68 -0.31
CA VAL A 217 -37.70 6.64 -0.82
C VAL A 217 -39.06 5.98 -1.06
N SER A 218 -39.07 4.70 -1.43
CA SER A 218 -40.29 3.96 -1.80
C SER A 218 -40.95 3.26 -0.61
N PHE A 219 -40.33 3.29 0.56
CA PHE A 219 -40.86 2.67 1.76
C PHE A 219 -42.05 3.49 2.28
N VAL A 220 -43.26 2.98 2.04
CA VAL A 220 -44.49 3.60 2.53
C VAL A 220 -44.79 3.08 3.94
N GLY A 221 -44.70 1.76 4.14
CA GLY A 221 -44.76 1.07 5.44
C GLY A 221 -45.58 1.77 6.53
N VAL A 222 -44.95 1.97 7.69
CA VAL A 222 -45.53 2.54 8.91
C VAL A 222 -45.17 4.02 9.09
N TRP A 223 -44.45 4.60 8.11
CA TRP A 223 -43.93 5.97 8.20
C TRP A 223 -45.01 7.06 8.32
N PRO A 224 -46.16 6.98 7.62
CA PRO A 224 -47.23 7.97 7.75
C PRO A 224 -47.81 8.04 9.17
N GLU A 225 -47.89 6.89 9.84
CA GLU A 225 -48.49 6.78 11.18
C GLU A 225 -47.46 7.08 12.28
N HIS A 226 -46.17 6.79 12.04
CA HIS A 226 -45.10 6.89 13.03
C HIS A 226 -43.84 7.60 12.47
N PRO A 227 -43.77 8.95 12.56
CA PRO A 227 -42.64 9.73 12.01
C PRO A 227 -41.31 9.49 12.73
N GLU A 228 -41.34 9.05 13.99
CA GLU A 228 -40.12 8.67 14.73
C GLU A 228 -39.47 7.41 14.11
N ALA A 229 -40.29 6.43 13.71
CA ALA A 229 -39.82 5.22 13.04
C ALA A 229 -39.18 5.53 11.68
N MET A 230 -39.74 6.52 10.95
CA MET A 230 -39.19 7.01 9.69
C MET A 230 -37.75 7.54 9.87
N SER A 231 -37.54 8.38 10.89
CA SER A 231 -36.22 8.97 11.15
C SER A 231 -35.17 7.91 11.48
N VAL A 232 -35.52 6.95 12.34
CA VAL A 232 -34.60 5.87 12.74
C VAL A 232 -34.31 4.92 11.58
N GLN A 233 -35.32 4.47 10.84
CA GLN A 233 -35.14 3.57 9.70
C GLN A 233 -34.36 4.24 8.57
N GLY A 234 -34.68 5.49 8.24
CA GLY A 234 -33.95 6.26 7.24
C GLY A 234 -32.48 6.43 7.61
N ALA A 235 -32.18 6.76 8.88
CA ALA A 235 -30.82 6.87 9.37
C ALA A 235 -30.05 5.54 9.28
N LEU A 236 -30.69 4.41 9.65
CA LEU A 236 -30.08 3.09 9.55
C LEU A 236 -29.86 2.64 8.09
N MET A 237 -30.78 2.96 7.17
CA MET A 237 -30.58 2.72 5.72
C MET A 237 -29.40 3.55 5.18
N GLY A 238 -29.29 4.83 5.59
CA GLY A 238 -28.14 5.67 5.26
C GLY A 238 -26.83 5.12 5.83
N LEU A 239 -26.85 4.60 7.06
CA LEU A 239 -25.70 3.93 7.67
C LEU A 239 -25.29 2.66 6.93
N SER A 240 -26.25 1.87 6.43
CA SER A 240 -25.93 0.69 5.61
C SER A 240 -25.26 1.09 4.29
N VAL A 241 -25.68 2.18 3.63
CA VAL A 241 -24.98 2.72 2.45
C VAL A 241 -23.53 3.11 2.77
N LEU A 242 -23.28 3.70 3.95
CA LEU A 242 -21.93 3.99 4.41
C LEU A 242 -21.12 2.70 4.59
N PHE A 243 -21.68 1.66 5.23
CA PHE A 243 -21.00 0.37 5.39
C PHE A 243 -20.67 -0.30 4.05
N ILE A 244 -21.57 -0.27 3.06
CA ILE A 244 -21.31 -0.80 1.72
C ILE A 244 -20.08 -0.10 1.09
N ASN A 245 -19.96 1.22 1.24
CA ASN A 245 -18.82 1.98 0.72
C ASN A 245 -17.50 1.62 1.43
N ILE A 246 -17.52 1.54 2.77
CA ILE A 246 -16.35 1.14 3.56
C ILE A 246 -15.93 -0.29 3.19
N GLU A 247 -16.88 -1.20 2.98
CA GLU A 247 -16.64 -2.60 2.61
C GLU A 247 -15.94 -2.68 1.24
N ALA A 248 -16.49 -2.01 0.22
CA ALA A 248 -15.91 -1.97 -1.12
C ALA A 248 -14.48 -1.41 -1.10
N TRP A 249 -14.25 -0.34 -0.34
CA TRP A 249 -12.94 0.27 -0.15
C TRP A 249 -11.95 -0.69 0.53
N LEU A 250 -12.39 -1.35 1.61
CA LEU A 250 -11.54 -2.27 2.38
C LEU A 250 -11.15 -3.49 1.54
N ILE A 251 -12.10 -4.02 0.76
CA ILE A 251 -11.87 -5.16 -0.13
C ILE A 251 -10.90 -4.79 -1.24
N LYS A 252 -11.05 -3.63 -1.88
CA LYS A 252 -10.08 -3.13 -2.86
C LYS A 252 -8.67 -3.08 -2.27
N ARG A 253 -8.52 -2.55 -1.05
CA ARG A 253 -7.20 -2.51 -0.37
C ARG A 253 -6.68 -3.90 -0.02
N LEU A 254 -7.55 -4.80 0.45
CA LEU A 254 -7.18 -6.16 0.81
C LEU A 254 -6.73 -6.95 -0.43
N VAL A 255 -7.48 -6.89 -1.53
CA VAL A 255 -7.11 -7.50 -2.81
C VAL A 255 -5.75 -6.96 -3.26
N ASN A 256 -5.57 -5.64 -3.31
CA ASN A 256 -4.31 -5.03 -3.71
C ASN A 256 -3.13 -5.42 -2.80
N ALA A 257 -3.35 -5.54 -1.49
CA ALA A 257 -2.32 -5.97 -0.55
C ALA A 257 -1.97 -7.46 -0.73
N LEU A 258 -2.96 -8.32 -0.99
CA LEU A 258 -2.77 -9.75 -1.18
C LEU A 258 -2.19 -10.10 -2.55
N THR A 259 -2.43 -9.28 -3.57
CA THR A 259 -1.87 -9.41 -4.92
C THR A 259 -0.69 -8.47 -5.14
N LYS A 260 -0.18 -7.80 -4.09
CA LYS A 260 0.97 -6.91 -4.23
C LYS A 260 2.13 -7.72 -4.79
N GLU A 261 2.79 -7.20 -5.82
CA GLU A 261 3.95 -7.86 -6.38
C GLU A 261 5.05 -8.01 -5.33
N GLU A 262 5.64 -9.20 -5.28
CA GLU A 262 6.87 -9.43 -4.54
C GLU A 262 8.03 -8.94 -5.42
N GLY A 263 8.68 -7.87 -4.98
CA GLY A 263 9.90 -7.36 -5.61
C GLY A 263 11.10 -8.20 -5.20
N PHE A 264 12.19 -8.09 -5.96
CA PHE A 264 13.45 -8.74 -5.65
C PHE A 264 14.14 -8.00 -4.51
N PHE A 265 14.18 -8.62 -3.34
CA PHE A 265 14.88 -8.07 -2.19
C PHE A 265 16.32 -8.55 -2.16
N VAL A 266 17.25 -7.66 -2.52
CA VAL A 266 18.69 -7.93 -2.50
C VAL A 266 19.35 -6.89 -1.59
N PRO A 267 19.36 -7.11 -0.26
CA PRO A 267 19.80 -6.10 0.71
C PRO A 267 21.26 -5.67 0.53
N GLU A 268 22.07 -6.50 -0.13
CA GLU A 268 23.46 -6.21 -0.46
C GLU A 268 23.61 -5.15 -1.57
N PHE A 269 22.58 -4.98 -2.40
CA PHE A 269 22.53 -3.98 -3.47
C PHE A 269 21.80 -2.73 -3.03
N HIS A 270 20.61 -2.91 -2.44
CA HIS A 270 19.69 -1.84 -2.11
C HIS A 270 18.76 -2.27 -0.95
N PRO A 271 18.50 -1.42 0.06
CA PRO A 271 17.70 -1.78 1.25
C PRO A 271 16.20 -1.92 1.00
N HIS A 272 15.71 -1.69 -0.23
CA HIS A 272 14.31 -1.86 -0.61
C HIS A 272 14.16 -2.93 -1.70
N PRO A 273 12.98 -3.54 -1.84
CA PRO A 273 12.70 -4.46 -2.94
C PRO A 273 12.72 -3.72 -4.29
N LEU A 274 13.34 -4.34 -5.29
CA LEU A 274 13.41 -3.84 -6.65
C LEU A 274 12.38 -4.52 -7.54
N PHE A 275 11.75 -3.77 -8.42
CA PHE A 275 10.72 -4.23 -9.34
C PHE A 275 11.18 -4.06 -10.76
N PHE A 276 11.00 -5.08 -11.60
CA PHE A 276 11.32 -4.95 -13.01
C PHE A 276 10.35 -3.96 -13.67
N ALA A 277 10.89 -3.03 -14.45
CA ALA A 277 10.16 -2.05 -15.22
C ALA A 277 10.71 -2.01 -16.66
N ASP A 278 9.80 -1.97 -17.62
CA ASP A 278 10.10 -1.77 -19.05
C ASP A 278 9.57 -0.40 -19.48
N THR A 279 10.46 0.57 -19.57
CA THR A 279 10.14 2.00 -19.69
C THR A 279 11.04 2.67 -20.73
N LEU A 280 10.65 3.84 -21.22
CA LEU A 280 11.24 4.40 -22.46
C LEU A 280 12.75 4.70 -22.36
N LEU A 281 13.26 5.13 -21.20
CA LEU A 281 14.69 5.34 -20.96
C LEU A 281 14.98 5.57 -19.47
N HIS A 282 15.87 4.77 -18.87
CA HIS A 282 16.37 4.94 -17.51
C HIS A 282 17.90 5.02 -17.50
N HIS A 283 18.44 5.67 -16.47
CA HIS A 283 19.87 5.69 -16.18
C HIS A 283 20.16 4.76 -15.02
N CYS A 284 21.02 3.77 -15.23
CA CYS A 284 21.43 2.90 -14.13
C CYS A 284 22.29 3.68 -13.13
N ASP A 285 21.96 3.66 -11.84
CA ASP A 285 22.73 4.35 -10.81
C ASP A 285 24.13 3.76 -10.59
N MET A 286 24.30 2.49 -10.91
CA MET A 286 25.56 1.78 -10.72
C MET A 286 26.56 2.05 -11.85
N CYS A 287 26.15 1.90 -13.12
CA CYS A 287 27.04 2.05 -14.28
C CYS A 287 26.78 3.30 -15.13
N ARG A 288 25.75 4.09 -14.79
CA ARG A 288 25.29 5.30 -15.51
C ARG A 288 24.86 5.09 -16.97
N ALA A 289 24.88 3.85 -17.46
CA ALA A 289 24.42 3.51 -18.79
C ALA A 289 22.90 3.72 -18.92
N LYS A 290 22.48 4.12 -20.13
CA LYS A 290 21.08 4.23 -20.51
C LYS A 290 20.54 2.85 -20.86
N THR A 291 19.38 2.49 -20.33
CA THR A 291 18.69 1.23 -20.60
C THR A 291 17.19 1.45 -20.68
N LYS A 292 16.48 0.67 -21.50
CA LYS A 292 15.01 0.66 -21.51
C LYS A 292 14.44 -0.20 -20.38
N GLN A 293 15.18 -1.25 -20.02
CA GLN A 293 14.79 -2.20 -19.00
C GLN A 293 15.62 -1.95 -17.75
N SER A 294 14.97 -1.80 -16.61
CA SER A 294 15.61 -1.58 -15.31
C SER A 294 14.87 -2.30 -14.20
N TYR A 295 15.58 -2.55 -13.12
CA TYR A 295 14.97 -2.87 -11.83
C TYR A 295 14.92 -1.58 -11.03
N ARG A 296 13.72 -1.16 -10.67
CA ARG A 296 13.43 0.11 -10.00
C ARG A 296 12.94 -0.11 -8.59
N CYS A 297 13.45 0.67 -7.66
CA CYS A 297 12.84 0.80 -6.35
C CYS A 297 11.60 1.70 -6.44
N GLN A 298 10.50 1.31 -5.79
CA GLN A 298 9.29 2.16 -5.72
C GLN A 298 9.33 3.18 -4.57
N VAL A 299 10.23 2.99 -3.60
CA VAL A 299 10.34 3.83 -2.40
C VAL A 299 11.32 4.98 -2.63
N CYS A 300 12.39 4.74 -3.38
CA CYS A 300 13.38 5.73 -3.77
C CYS A 300 13.67 5.63 -5.26
N ASP A 301 14.30 6.64 -5.82
CA ASP A 301 14.60 6.72 -7.26
C ASP A 301 15.87 5.92 -7.65
N PHE A 302 16.00 4.70 -7.13
CA PHE A 302 17.14 3.83 -7.45
C PHE A 302 16.80 2.90 -8.62
N ASP A 303 17.58 3.00 -9.69
CA ASP A 303 17.43 2.22 -10.90
C ASP A 303 18.71 1.40 -11.20
N VAL A 304 18.56 0.10 -11.43
CA VAL A 304 19.68 -0.76 -11.82
C VAL A 304 19.40 -1.48 -13.13
N CYS A 305 20.38 -1.46 -14.05
CA CYS A 305 20.25 -2.19 -15.30
C CYS A 305 20.39 -3.72 -15.06
N PRO A 306 19.79 -4.55 -15.92
CA PRO A 306 19.86 -6.00 -15.82
C PRO A 306 21.28 -6.57 -15.72
N PRO A 307 22.28 -6.08 -16.49
CA PRO A 307 23.67 -6.52 -16.34
C PRO A 307 24.23 -6.27 -14.94
N CYS A 308 23.96 -5.09 -14.35
CA CYS A 308 24.42 -4.75 -13.00
C CYS A 308 23.69 -5.56 -11.92
N PHE A 309 22.39 -5.80 -12.09
CA PHE A 309 21.59 -6.63 -11.21
C PHE A 309 22.06 -8.09 -11.20
N ASN A 310 22.30 -8.66 -12.40
CA ASN A 310 22.72 -10.06 -12.55
C ASN A 310 24.15 -10.32 -12.06
N LYS A 311 25.03 -9.30 -12.09
CA LYS A 311 26.42 -9.45 -11.64
C LYS A 311 26.53 -9.81 -10.16
N LYS A 312 25.50 -9.52 -9.35
CA LYS A 312 25.41 -9.81 -7.91
C LYS A 312 26.66 -9.43 -7.08
N ASP A 313 27.50 -8.52 -7.56
CA ASP A 313 28.73 -8.11 -6.90
C ASP A 313 28.43 -7.12 -5.77
N LYS A 314 28.59 -7.57 -4.51
CA LYS A 314 28.54 -6.69 -3.31
C LYS A 314 29.42 -5.47 -3.47
N ALA A 315 30.57 -5.60 -4.13
CA ALA A 315 31.54 -4.52 -4.32
C ALA A 315 30.99 -3.30 -5.10
N THR A 316 29.82 -3.42 -5.71
CA THR A 316 29.16 -2.36 -6.48
C THR A 316 27.85 -1.86 -5.85
N GLY A 317 27.47 -2.34 -4.67
CA GLY A 317 26.26 -1.91 -3.97
C GLY A 317 26.20 -0.39 -3.74
N GLU A 318 24.98 0.16 -3.72
CA GLU A 318 24.73 1.58 -3.50
C GLU A 318 25.26 2.01 -2.11
N GLY A 319 25.98 3.14 -2.04
CA GLY A 319 26.44 3.69 -0.77
C GLY A 319 27.67 3.01 -0.15
N MET A 320 28.28 2.02 -0.82
CA MET A 320 29.59 1.52 -0.40
C MET A 320 30.67 2.55 -0.72
N LEU A 321 31.09 3.28 0.33
CA LEU A 321 32.25 4.15 0.32
C LEU A 321 33.49 3.31 -0.01
N ARG A 322 33.90 3.34 -1.27
CA ARG A 322 35.21 2.86 -1.70
C ARG A 322 36.25 3.85 -1.20
N GLY A 323 36.89 3.52 -0.09
CA GLY A 323 38.14 4.15 0.29
C GLY A 323 39.32 3.40 -0.33
N ASP A 324 40.49 4.04 -0.34
CA ASP A 324 41.74 3.44 -0.86
C ASP A 324 42.15 2.15 -0.10
N LYS A 325 41.58 1.91 1.08
CA LYS A 325 41.78 0.70 1.91
C LYS A 325 40.71 -0.37 1.72
N GLY A 326 39.92 -0.29 0.66
CA GLY A 326 38.86 -1.26 0.35
C GLY A 326 37.51 -0.90 0.96
N LEU A 327 36.60 -1.89 0.91
CA LEU A 327 35.21 -1.76 1.30
C LEU A 327 35.10 -1.70 2.83
N LYS A 328 34.75 -0.54 3.38
CA LYS A 328 34.40 -0.45 4.80
C LYS A 328 32.96 -0.94 4.97
N PRO A 329 32.71 -1.99 5.78
CA PRO A 329 31.35 -2.41 6.09
C PRO A 329 30.59 -1.24 6.72
N MET A 330 29.38 -0.99 6.24
CA MET A 330 28.55 0.08 6.76
C MET A 330 28.20 -0.27 8.21
N GLU A 331 28.72 0.49 9.16
CA GLU A 331 28.40 0.31 10.57
C GLU A 331 26.91 0.65 10.76
N THR A 332 26.15 -0.29 11.33
CA THR A 332 24.71 -0.12 11.55
C THR A 332 24.49 0.97 12.60
N LEU A 333 24.34 2.22 12.16
CA LEU A 333 24.04 3.36 13.01
C LEU A 333 22.71 3.13 13.74
N LYS A 334 22.66 3.49 15.02
CA LYS A 334 21.45 3.37 15.82
C LYS A 334 20.40 4.37 15.34
N LEU A 335 19.11 4.04 15.48
CA LEU A 335 17.98 4.93 15.10
C LEU A 335 18.11 6.34 15.72
N SER A 336 18.63 6.42 16.95
CA SER A 336 18.86 7.69 17.66
C SER A 336 19.91 8.57 16.98
N GLU A 337 20.94 7.97 16.38
CA GLU A 337 21.98 8.68 15.66
C GLU A 337 21.46 9.21 14.33
N TYR A 338 20.67 8.40 13.60
CA TYR A 338 19.96 8.85 12.41
C TYR A 338 19.00 9.99 12.71
N LEU A 339 18.21 9.88 13.77
CA LEU A 339 17.27 10.93 14.19
C LEU A 339 18.01 12.21 14.56
N LYS A 340 19.10 12.12 15.31
CA LYS A 340 19.93 13.28 15.70
C LYS A 340 20.58 13.93 14.48
N ARG A 341 21.02 13.14 13.50
CA ARG A 341 21.58 13.64 12.24
C ARG A 341 20.51 14.32 11.38
N GLY A 342 19.33 13.72 11.29
CA GLY A 342 18.16 14.28 10.60
C GLY A 342 17.71 15.61 11.22
N LEU A 343 17.55 15.65 12.55
CA LEU A 343 17.22 16.90 13.26
C LEU A 343 18.31 17.97 13.10
N LYS A 344 19.58 17.57 13.06
CA LYS A 344 20.69 18.51 12.83
C LYS A 344 20.66 19.10 11.43
N LEU A 345 20.32 18.29 10.41
CA LEU A 345 20.13 18.78 9.03
C LEU A 345 18.88 19.66 8.89
N ALA A 346 17.80 19.34 9.61
CA ALA A 346 16.55 20.10 9.56
C ALA A 346 16.57 21.40 10.39
N ARG A 347 17.59 21.60 11.23
CA ARG A 347 17.72 22.76 12.13
C ARG A 347 17.49 24.14 11.48
N PRO A 348 18.06 24.46 10.30
CA PRO A 348 17.81 25.76 9.67
C PRO A 348 16.35 25.95 9.20
N GLU A 349 15.64 24.86 8.89
CA GLU A 349 14.28 24.87 8.31
C GLU A 349 13.17 24.61 9.36
N ILE A 350 13.50 24.61 10.65
CA ILE A 350 12.51 24.42 11.74
C ILE A 350 11.32 25.39 11.64
N PRO A 351 11.49 26.69 11.31
CA PRO A 351 10.35 27.60 11.21
C PRO A 351 9.31 27.16 10.16
N LEU A 352 9.76 26.63 9.02
CA LEU A 352 8.90 26.11 7.96
C LEU A 352 8.15 24.85 8.41
N PHE A 353 8.82 23.95 9.12
CA PHE A 353 8.17 22.78 9.72
C PHE A 353 7.09 23.16 10.74
N LEU A 354 7.36 24.15 11.60
CA LEU A 354 6.37 24.65 12.56
C LEU A 354 5.17 25.29 11.85
N LEU A 355 5.42 26.07 10.80
CA LEU A 355 4.35 26.66 9.99
C LEU A 355 3.47 25.57 9.34
N ALA A 356 4.09 24.55 8.73
CA ALA A 356 3.36 23.43 8.13
C ALA A 356 2.52 22.67 9.18
N LEU A 357 3.08 22.45 10.37
CA LEU A 357 2.34 21.84 11.49
C LEU A 357 1.15 22.70 11.91
N CYS A 358 1.32 24.02 12.02
CA CYS A 358 0.23 24.96 12.29
C CYS A 358 -0.85 24.92 11.19
N CYS A 359 -0.48 24.84 9.91
CA CYS A 359 -1.43 24.70 8.80
C CYS A 359 -2.22 23.38 8.88
N VAL A 360 -1.56 22.27 9.21
CA VAL A 360 -2.22 20.96 9.37
C VAL A 360 -3.19 20.99 10.55
N VAL A 361 -2.76 21.52 11.70
CA VAL A 361 -3.62 21.68 12.89
C VAL A 361 -4.79 22.61 12.58
N GLY A 362 -4.55 23.72 11.88
CA GLY A 362 -5.58 24.65 11.44
C GLY A 362 -6.60 23.98 10.52
N THR A 363 -6.14 23.23 9.52
CA THR A 363 -7.02 22.48 8.60
C THR A 363 -7.85 21.44 9.33
N ALA A 364 -7.22 20.66 10.22
CA ALA A 364 -7.92 19.68 11.04
C ALA A 364 -8.97 20.35 11.96
N SER A 365 -8.63 21.50 12.54
CA SER A 365 -9.54 22.28 13.39
C SER A 365 -10.72 22.82 12.59
N ILE A 366 -10.48 23.44 11.44
CA ILE A 366 -11.54 23.96 10.55
C ILE A 366 -12.50 22.83 10.16
N ASN A 367 -11.98 21.67 9.76
CA ASN A 367 -12.82 20.52 9.39
C ASN A 367 -13.64 19.99 10.58
N LEU A 368 -13.13 20.12 11.80
CA LEU A 368 -13.85 19.73 13.02
C LEU A 368 -14.95 20.74 13.39
N PHE A 369 -14.75 22.03 13.11
CA PHE A 369 -15.73 23.09 13.39
C PHE A 369 -16.76 23.34 12.28
N LEU A 370 -16.47 22.96 11.04
CA LEU A 370 -17.35 23.16 9.89
C LEU A 370 -18.80 22.65 10.11
N PRO A 371 -19.01 21.45 10.70
CA PRO A 371 -20.37 20.94 10.94
C PRO A 371 -21.19 21.81 11.91
N ASN A 372 -20.53 22.44 12.89
CA ASN A 372 -21.19 23.30 13.88
C ASN A 372 -21.68 24.60 13.23
N PHE A 373 -20.88 25.20 12.34
CA PHE A 373 -21.31 26.37 11.58
C PHE A 373 -22.44 26.05 10.59
N GLN A 374 -22.36 24.90 9.91
CA GLN A 374 -23.41 24.44 9.02
C GLN A 374 -24.74 24.22 9.76
N GLY A 375 -24.69 23.65 10.98
CA GLY A 375 -25.86 23.49 11.84
C GLY A 375 -26.53 24.82 12.18
N LYS A 376 -25.75 25.81 12.67
CA LYS A 376 -26.29 27.13 13.04
C LYS A 376 -26.93 27.89 11.88
N ILE A 377 -26.36 27.77 10.68
CA ILE A 377 -26.94 28.40 9.48
C ILE A 377 -28.28 27.75 9.14
N LEU A 378 -28.36 26.42 9.20
CA LEU A 378 -29.61 25.68 8.99
C LEU A 378 -30.68 26.09 10.02
N ASP A 379 -30.32 26.18 11.29
CA ASP A 379 -31.24 26.58 12.36
C ASP A 379 -31.84 27.98 12.12
N HIS A 380 -31.01 28.96 11.76
CA HIS A 380 -31.49 30.31 11.44
C HIS A 380 -32.36 30.38 10.18
N VAL A 381 -32.07 29.54 9.17
CA VAL A 381 -32.90 29.47 7.96
C VAL A 381 -34.27 28.86 8.28
N ILE A 382 -34.32 27.85 9.16
CA ILE A 382 -35.58 27.25 9.61
C ILE A 382 -36.40 28.24 10.43
N GLU A 383 -35.77 28.92 11.38
CA GLU A 383 -36.41 29.94 12.22
C GLU A 383 -36.93 31.11 11.40
N GLY A 384 -36.13 31.62 10.45
CA GLY A 384 -36.55 32.69 9.55
C GLY A 384 -37.72 32.28 8.65
N ARG A 385 -37.73 31.04 8.16
CA ARG A 385 -38.87 30.52 7.39
C ARG A 385 -40.14 30.44 8.24
N ALA A 386 -40.04 30.00 9.50
CA ALA A 386 -41.17 29.95 10.41
C ALA A 386 -41.78 31.34 10.67
N ALA A 387 -40.95 32.39 10.73
CA ALA A 387 -41.41 33.76 10.92
C ALA A 387 -42.15 34.36 9.70
N CYS A 388 -41.86 33.88 8.49
CA CYS A 388 -42.49 34.37 7.26
C CYS A 388 -43.78 33.63 6.86
N VAL A 389 -44.10 32.50 7.50
CA VAL A 389 -45.35 31.79 7.26
C VAL A 389 -46.44 32.48 8.08
N PRO A 390 -47.43 33.15 7.46
CA PRO A 390 -48.52 33.79 8.20
C PRO A 390 -49.28 32.74 9.01
N PRO A 391 -49.73 33.08 10.23
CA PRO A 391 -50.51 32.16 11.04
C PRO A 391 -51.75 31.71 10.26
N PRO A 392 -52.15 30.43 10.39
CA PRO A 392 -53.34 29.94 9.71
C PRO A 392 -54.55 30.79 10.11
N PRO A 393 -55.46 31.05 9.16
CA PRO A 393 -56.66 31.84 9.45
C PRO A 393 -57.48 31.16 10.57
N PRO A 394 -58.13 31.95 11.43
CA PRO A 394 -58.94 31.41 12.51
C PRO A 394 -60.05 30.50 11.95
N PRO A 395 -60.42 29.42 12.66
CA PRO A 395 -61.50 28.55 12.24
C PRO A 395 -62.81 29.34 12.13
N PRO A 396 -63.68 29.00 11.16
CA PRO A 396 -64.96 29.68 11.00
C PRO A 396 -65.83 29.49 12.26
N PRO A 397 -66.61 30.52 12.65
CA PRO A 397 -67.50 30.43 13.81
C PRO A 397 -68.57 29.33 13.61
N PRO A 398 -69.01 28.68 14.71
CA PRO A 398 -69.94 27.55 14.68
C PRO A 398 -71.34 27.91 14.18
#